data_AF-A0A2R4C6C9-F1
#
_entry.id   AF-A0A2R4C6C9-F1
#
_cell.length_a   1.000
_cell.length_b   1.000
_cell.length_c   1.000
_cell.angle_alpha   90.00
_cell.angle_beta   90.00
_cell.angle_gamma   90.00
#
_symmetry.space_group_name_H-M   'P 1'
#
loop_
_entity.id
_entity.type
_entity.pdbx_description
1 polymer ?
#
loop_
_entity_poly.entity_id
_entity_poly.type
_entity_poly.pdbx_seq_one_letter_code
_entity_poly.pdbx_strand_id
1 'polypeptide(L)'
;MTTVTQLGKSTVELSCAAASSASCHYLFLSSLCQERFLANGVKERACRYMEATPPFQIRPGERKTVTDLPADFIYTMKLGAAPTADECLRSPIPH
;
A
#
# COMPACT_ATOMS: atom_id res chain seq x y z
N MET A 1 9.89 3.55 -9.08
CA MET A 1 9.36 3.94 -7.77
C MET A 1 10.53 4.09 -6.83
N THR A 2 10.47 5.09 -5.95
CA THR A 2 11.48 5.31 -4.92
C THR A 2 10.77 5.50 -3.58
N THR A 3 11.15 4.73 -2.58
CA THR A 3 10.65 4.85 -1.19
C THR A 3 11.76 5.42 -0.31
N VAL A 4 11.43 6.41 0.52
CA VAL A 4 12.33 6.95 1.54
C VAL A 4 11.61 6.90 2.88
N THR A 5 12.18 6.18 3.85
CA THR A 5 11.62 6.08 5.21
C THR A 5 12.47 6.88 6.19
N GLN A 6 11.84 7.79 6.93
CA GLN A 6 12.46 8.59 7.99
C GLN A 6 11.53 8.66 9.20
N LEU A 7 12.05 8.38 10.39
CA LEU A 7 11.34 8.51 11.67
C LEU A 7 9.97 7.79 11.70
N GLY A 8 9.87 6.59 11.12
CA GLY A 8 8.64 5.80 11.10
C GLY A 8 7.60 6.24 10.06
N LYS A 9 7.95 7.19 9.20
CA LYS A 9 7.13 7.63 8.06
C LYS A 9 7.85 7.36 6.75
N SER A 10 7.09 6.99 5.74
CA SER A 10 7.56 6.71 4.38
C SER A 10 7.02 7.73 3.40
N THR A 11 7.89 8.14 2.48
CA THR A 11 7.55 8.93 1.29
C THR A 11 7.82 8.08 0.06
N VAL A 12 6.84 8.00 -0.84
CA VAL A 12 6.93 7.21 -2.07
C VAL A 12 6.73 8.10 -3.28
N GLU A 13 7.67 8.04 -4.22
CA GLU A 13 7.50 8.59 -5.57
C GLU A 13 7.04 7.49 -6.53
N LEU A 14 5.86 7.70 -7.09
CA LEU A 14 5.22 6.81 -8.07
C LEU A 14 5.18 7.46 -9.44
N SER A 15 5.27 6.62 -10.47
CA SER A 15 5.04 7.01 -11.86
C SER A 15 4.21 5.95 -12.56
N CYS A 16 3.32 6.36 -13.46
CA CYS A 16 2.61 5.44 -14.34
C CYS A 16 3.35 5.36 -15.68
N ALA A 17 4.23 4.37 -15.81
CA ALA A 17 5.06 4.15 -17.01
C ALA A 17 4.36 3.28 -18.09
N ALA A 18 3.10 2.92 -17.90
CA ALA A 18 2.39 2.07 -18.85
C ALA A 18 2.22 2.79 -20.19
N ALA A 19 2.60 2.13 -21.29
CA ALA A 19 2.40 2.61 -22.66
C ALA A 19 0.91 2.67 -23.09
N SER A 20 0.00 2.27 -22.19
CA SER A 20 -1.45 2.34 -22.38
C SER A 20 -1.99 3.72 -22.03
N SER A 21 -3.07 4.16 -22.68
CA SER A 21 -3.85 5.34 -22.28
C SER A 21 -4.58 5.19 -20.93
N ALA A 22 -4.51 4.02 -20.30
CA ALA A 22 -5.16 3.72 -19.03
C ALA A 22 -4.38 4.27 -17.83
N SER A 23 -5.10 4.84 -16.86
CA SER A 23 -4.52 5.30 -15.59
C SER A 23 -4.08 4.14 -14.70
N CYS A 24 -3.00 4.34 -13.94
CA CYS A 24 -2.57 3.45 -12.87
C CYS A 24 -3.29 3.84 -11.58
N HIS A 25 -4.13 2.97 -11.05
CA HIS A 25 -4.81 3.16 -9.78
C HIS A 25 -4.02 2.49 -8.66
N TYR A 26 -3.81 3.22 -7.57
CA TYR A 26 -3.05 2.77 -6.43
C TYR A 26 -3.93 2.67 -5.19
N LEU A 27 -3.71 1.62 -4.41
CA LEU A 27 -4.26 1.44 -3.07
C LEU A 27 -3.11 1.18 -2.11
N PHE A 28 -3.02 1.96 -1.04
CA PHE A 28 -2.05 1.80 0.03
C PHE A 28 -2.79 1.39 1.29
N LEU A 29 -2.35 0.31 1.93
CA LEU A 29 -2.88 -0.16 3.19
C LEU A 29 -1.79 -0.12 4.26
N SER A 30 -2.14 0.30 5.47
CA SER A 30 -1.32 0.08 6.65
C SER A 30 -1.77 -1.17 7.38
N SER A 31 -0.85 -1.78 8.14
CA SER A 31 -1.15 -2.96 8.94
C SER A 31 -1.07 -2.62 10.41
N LEU A 32 -2.12 -2.95 11.17
CA LEU A 32 -2.07 -2.94 12.62
C LEU A 32 -2.21 -4.39 13.09
N CYS A 33 -1.08 -5.02 13.34
CA CYS A 33 -1.03 -6.39 13.82
C CYS A 33 -0.88 -6.43 15.34
N GLN A 34 -1.82 -7.08 16.00
CA GLN A 34 -1.74 -7.39 17.41
C GLN A 34 -1.38 -8.86 17.58
N GLU A 35 -0.34 -9.11 18.37
CA GLU A 35 0.01 -10.45 18.81
C GLU A 35 -0.58 -10.69 20.21
N ARG A 36 -1.26 -11.82 20.40
CA ARG A 36 -1.75 -12.25 21.70
C ARG A 36 -1.38 -13.70 21.95
N PHE A 37 -1.07 -14.01 23.20
CA PHE A 37 -0.93 -15.39 23.65
C PHE A 37 -2.29 -15.87 24.13
N LEU A 38 -2.77 -16.96 23.55
CA LEU A 38 -3.95 -17.65 24.00
C LEU A 38 -3.63 -18.45 25.27
N ALA A 39 -4.65 -18.82 26.04
CA ALA A 39 -4.48 -19.54 27.31
C ALA A 39 -3.78 -20.90 27.16
N ASN A 40 -3.78 -21.48 25.96
CA ASN A 40 -3.07 -22.72 25.61
C ASN A 40 -1.60 -22.49 25.17
N GLY A 41 -1.08 -21.27 25.31
CA GLY A 41 0.28 -20.92 24.89
C GLY A 41 0.44 -20.68 23.38
N VAL A 42 -0.62 -20.82 22.58
CA VAL A 42 -0.57 -20.53 21.15
C VAL A 42 -0.48 -19.02 20.93
N LYS A 43 0.47 -18.60 20.10
CA LYS A 43 0.59 -17.22 19.64
C LYS A 43 -0.38 -16.99 18.48
N GLU A 44 -1.35 -16.10 18.67
CA GLU A 44 -2.24 -15.65 17.61
C GLU A 44 -1.83 -14.24 17.17
N ARG A 45 -1.74 -14.02 15.86
CA ARG A 45 -1.51 -12.69 15.27
C ARG A 45 -2.76 -12.30 14.50
N ALA A 46 -3.42 -11.23 14.93
CA ALA A 46 -4.56 -10.64 14.24
C ALA A 46 -4.13 -9.31 13.63
N CYS A 47 -4.23 -9.18 12.30
CA CYS A 47 -3.91 -7.95 11.59
C CYS A 47 -5.18 -7.27 11.11
N ARG A 48 -5.29 -5.97 11.36
CA ARG A 48 -6.29 -5.10 10.73
C ARG A 48 -5.59 -4.27 9.67
N TYR A 49 -6.20 -4.22 8.49
CA TYR A 49 -5.71 -3.41 7.39
C TYR A 49 -6.64 -2.24 7.17
N MET A 50 -6.08 -1.06 6.95
CA MET A 50 -6.83 0.17 6.69
C MET A 50 -6.13 0.98 5.62
N GLU A 51 -6.90 1.78 4.89
CA GLU A 51 -6.34 2.66 3.86
C GLU A 51 -5.39 3.67 4.50
N ALA A 52 -4.12 3.64 4.07
CA ALA A 52 -3.10 4.58 4.55
C ALA A 52 -3.26 5.97 3.90
N THR A 53 -3.90 6.03 2.74
CA THR A 53 -4.21 7.27 2.01
C THR A 53 -5.45 7.03 1.14
N PRO A 54 -6.25 8.08 0.83
CA PRO A 54 -7.37 7.93 -0.09
C PRO A 54 -6.92 7.34 -1.44
N PRO A 55 -7.67 6.38 -2.02
CA PRO A 55 -7.34 5.80 -3.31
C PRO A 55 -7.18 6.88 -4.38
N PHE A 56 -6.20 6.71 -5.26
CA PHE A 56 -5.94 7.67 -6.33
C PHE A 56 -5.47 7.00 -7.61
N GLN A 57 -5.51 7.75 -8.69
CA GLN A 57 -4.98 7.34 -9.98
C GLN A 57 -3.86 8.29 -10.44
N ILE A 58 -2.92 7.75 -11.20
CA ILE A 58 -1.86 8.48 -11.88
C ILE A 58 -2.04 8.22 -13.38
N ARG A 59 -2.12 9.28 -14.18
CA ARG A 59 -2.20 9.15 -15.64
C ARG A 59 -0.85 8.74 -16.23
N PRO A 60 -0.82 8.14 -17.43
CA PRO A 60 0.43 7.84 -18.12
C PRO A 60 1.32 9.08 -18.25
N GLY A 61 2.60 8.96 -17.87
CA GLY A 61 3.57 10.07 -17.88
C GLY A 61 3.50 11.01 -16.68
N GLU A 62 2.48 10.90 -15.83
CA GLU A 62 2.38 11.64 -14.58
C GLU A 62 3.21 10.97 -13.47
N ARG A 63 3.63 11.80 -12.51
CA ARG A 63 4.28 11.37 -11.27
C ARG A 63 3.50 11.90 -10.08
N LYS A 64 3.49 11.12 -9.00
CA LYS A 64 2.90 11.55 -7.74
C LYS A 64 3.78 11.14 -6.58
N THR A 65 3.97 12.08 -5.66
CA THR A 65 4.62 11.86 -4.37
C THR A 65 3.56 11.67 -3.30
N VAL A 66 3.62 10.56 -2.58
CA VAL A 66 2.76 10.28 -1.41
C VAL A 66 3.65 10.36 -0.17
N THR A 67 3.33 11.27 0.75
CA THR A 67 4.07 11.48 2.00
C THR A 67 3.29 10.93 3.19
N ASP A 68 3.94 10.89 4.35
CA ASP A 68 3.33 10.53 5.64
C ASP A 68 2.69 9.12 5.67
N LEU A 69 3.15 8.21 4.81
CA LEU A 69 2.74 6.82 4.89
C LEU A 69 3.36 6.17 6.14
N PRO A 70 2.67 5.23 6.81
CA PRO A 70 3.27 4.43 7.87
C PRO A 70 4.50 3.68 7.37
N ALA A 71 5.48 3.41 8.23
CA ALA A 71 6.70 2.70 7.81
C ALA A 71 6.46 1.27 7.27
N ASP A 72 5.37 0.62 7.66
CA ASP A 72 5.05 -0.78 7.34
C ASP A 72 3.89 -0.92 6.34
N PHE A 73 3.65 0.11 5.52
CA PHE A 73 2.57 0.07 4.54
C PHE A 73 2.79 -1.01 3.47
N ILE A 74 1.71 -1.54 2.94
CA ILE A 74 1.71 -2.34 1.71
C ILE A 74 0.90 -1.60 0.65
N TYR A 75 1.15 -1.88 -0.62
CA TYR A 75 0.37 -1.27 -1.67
C TYR A 75 0.21 -2.20 -2.87
N THR A 76 -0.75 -1.90 -3.71
CA THR A 76 -0.91 -2.55 -5.02
C THR A 76 -1.32 -1.53 -6.08
N MET A 77 -1.16 -1.92 -7.34
CA MET A 77 -1.47 -1.09 -8.50
C MET A 77 -2.23 -1.90 -9.55
N LYS A 78 -3.28 -1.29 -10.12
CA LYS A 78 -4.02 -1.85 -11.26
C LYS A 78 -4.24 -0.79 -12.35
N LEU A 79 -4.26 -1.23 -13.60
CA LEU A 79 -4.61 -0.39 -14.73
C LEU A 79 -6.14 -0.32 -14.89
N GLY A 80 -6.66 0.88 -15.10
CA GLY A 80 -8.06 1.13 -15.51
C GLY A 80 -9.15 0.97 -14.44
N ALA A 81 -8.83 0.43 -13.26
CA ALA A 81 -9.77 0.34 -12.14
C ALA A 81 -9.06 0.38 -10.78
N ALA A 82 -9.74 0.90 -9.75
CA ALA A 82 -9.24 0.91 -8.38
C ALA A 82 -9.05 -0.52 -7.85
N PRO A 83 -7.89 -0.85 -7.25
CA PRO A 83 -7.71 -2.10 -6.53
C PRO A 83 -8.58 -2.18 -5.29
N THR A 84 -8.94 -3.40 -4.90
CA THR A 84 -9.61 -3.70 -3.63
C THR A 84 -8.60 -4.08 -2.55
N ALA A 85 -9.01 -4.05 -1.27
CA ALA A 85 -8.14 -4.47 -0.17
C ALA A 85 -7.72 -5.94 -0.28
N ASP A 86 -8.62 -6.84 -0.70
CA ASP A 86 -8.31 -8.27 -0.89
C ASP A 86 -7.23 -8.48 -1.95
N GLU A 87 -7.29 -7.72 -3.06
CA GLU A 87 -6.26 -7.75 -4.11
C GLU A 87 -4.91 -7.25 -3.59
N CYS A 88 -4.91 -6.19 -2.77
CA CYS A 88 -3.69 -5.69 -2.15
C CYS A 88 -3.06 -6.70 -1.19
N LEU A 89 -3.87 -7.49 -0.48
CA LEU A 89 -3.40 -8.52 0.45
C LEU A 89 -2.89 -9.78 -0.24
N ARG A 90 -3.46 -10.15 -1.39
CA ARG A 90 -3.01 -11.31 -2.16
C ARG A 90 -1.70 -11.08 -2.89
N SER A 91 -1.45 -9.85 -3.35
CA SER A 91 -0.27 -9.50 -4.11
C SER A 91 0.28 -8.13 -3.70
N PRO A 92 0.74 -7.99 -2.44
CA PRO A 92 1.34 -6.75 -1.98
C PRO A 92 2.65 -6.53 -2.72
N ILE A 93 2.85 -5.32 -3.24
CA ILE A 93 4.15 -4.92 -3.74
C ILE A 93 4.95 -4.41 -2.55
N PRO A 94 6.12 -5.03 -2.25
CA PRO A 94 6.99 -4.55 -1.16
C PRO A 94 7.56 -3.17 -1.50
N HIS A 95 7.69 -2.30 -0.50
CA HIS A 95 8.15 -0.92 -0.65
C HIS A 95 9.65 -0.75 -0.41
#